data_AF-A0A535DM41-F1
#
_entry.id   AF-A0A535DM41-F1
#
_cell.length_a   1.000
_cell.length_b   1.000
_cell.length_c   1.000
_cell.angle_alpha   90.00
_cell.angle_beta   90.00
_cell.angle_gamma   90.00
#
_symmetry.space_group_name_H-M   'P 1'
#
loop_
_entity.id
_entity.type
_entity.pdbx_description
1 polymer ?
#
loop_
_entity_poly.entity_id
_entity_poly.type
_entity_poly.pdbx_seq_one_letter_code
_entity_poly.pdbx_strand_id
1 'polypeptide(L)' 'MGPRGFNAGEPIEEEGDLFGATVILASRIAAKAEGGEILVADTVRGLCSGKGFLFADRGEFVAKGFEDPVRVYEVRWRDG' A
#
# COMPACT_ATOMS: atom_id res chain seq x y z
N MET A 1 -10.58 20.07 0.34
CA MET A 1 -10.64 18.94 -0.60
C MET A 1 -9.83 17.81 0.03
N GLY A 2 -10.49 16.74 0.50
CA GLY A 2 -9.84 15.64 1.24
C GLY A 2 -9.16 14.61 0.33
N PRO A 3 -8.28 13.76 0.88
CA PRO A 3 -7.62 12.70 0.12
C PRO A 3 -8.63 11.67 -0.40
N ARG A 4 -8.47 11.24 -1.66
CA ARG A 4 -9.23 10.15 -2.29
C ARG A 4 -8.26 9.01 -2.56
N GLY A 5 -8.43 7.89 -1.83
CA GLY A 5 -7.65 6.68 -2.02
C GLY A 5 -8.47 5.59 -2.71
N PHE A 6 -7.88 4.92 -3.69
CA PHE A 6 -8.40 3.68 -4.29
C PHE A 6 -7.41 2.56 -3.98
N ASN A 7 -7.90 1.46 -3.41
CA ASN A 7 -7.13 0.25 -3.13
C ASN A 7 -7.58 -0.84 -4.12
N ALA A 8 -6.64 -1.52 -4.76
CA ALA A 8 -6.91 -2.70 -5.58
C ALA A 8 -5.77 -3.71 -5.41
N GLY A 9 -6.10 -4.92 -4.98
CA GLY A 9 -5.26 -6.10 -4.92
C GLY A 9 -6.16 -7.35 -4.93
N GLU A 10 -5.77 -8.40 -5.64
CA GLU A 10 -6.54 -9.66 -5.65
C GLU A 10 -6.52 -10.31 -4.26
N PRO A 11 -7.68 -10.72 -3.73
CA PRO A 11 -7.76 -11.34 -2.42
C PRO A 11 -7.17 -12.75 -2.47
N ILE A 12 -6.17 -13.00 -1.62
CA ILE A 12 -5.69 -14.34 -1.31
C ILE A 12 -6.27 -14.67 0.07
N GLU A 13 -7.12 -15.71 0.10
CA GLU A 13 -7.88 -16.15 1.27
C GLU A 13 -7.09 -17.21 2.05
N GLU A 14 -6.61 -16.86 3.24
CA GLU A 14 -6.24 -17.83 4.29
C GLU A 14 -6.84 -17.35 5.63
N GLU A 15 -7.74 -18.16 6.19
CA GLU A 15 -8.18 -18.21 7.60
C GLU A 15 -8.42 -16.89 8.35
N GLY A 16 -9.28 -16.00 7.84
CA GLY A 16 -10.06 -15.02 8.65
C GLY A 16 -9.33 -13.86 9.34
N ASP A 17 -8.13 -14.06 9.87
CA ASP A 17 -7.31 -13.05 10.55
C ASP A 17 -6.44 -12.24 9.58
N LEU A 18 -6.04 -12.85 8.46
CA LEU A 18 -5.21 -12.21 7.44
C LEU A 18 -5.94 -11.06 6.73
N PHE A 19 -7.27 -11.15 6.57
CA PHE A 19 -8.06 -10.03 6.05
C PHE A 19 -8.06 -8.85 7.01
N GLY A 20 -8.22 -9.10 8.32
CA GLY A 20 -8.18 -8.06 9.34
C GLY A 20 -6.84 -7.34 9.38
N ALA A 21 -5.75 -8.11 9.48
CA ALA A 21 -4.39 -7.57 9.51
C ALA A 21 -4.06 -6.79 8.23
N THR A 22 -4.38 -7.34 7.05
CA THR A 22 -4.12 -6.69 5.75
C THR A 22 -4.92 -5.40 5.59
N VAL A 23 -6.19 -5.38 5.98
CA VAL A 23 -7.03 -4.17 5.91
C VAL A 23 -6.55 -3.10 6.88
N ILE A 24 -6.19 -3.48 8.12
CA ILE A 24 -5.63 -2.53 9.09
C ILE A 24 -4.32 -1.96 8.53
N LEU A 25 -3.42 -2.81 8.02
CA LEU A 25 -2.16 -2.39 7.43
C LEU A 25 -2.38 -1.43 6.25
N ALA A 26 -3.28 -1.77 5.32
CA ALA A 26 -3.63 -0.91 4.20
C ALA A 26 -4.19 0.45 4.66
N SER A 27 -5.04 0.46 5.70
CA SER A 27 -5.55 1.70 6.31
C SER A 27 -4.42 2.55 6.91
N ARG A 28 -3.43 1.94 7.56
CA ARG A 28 -2.25 2.65 8.11
C ARG A 28 -1.36 3.22 7.02
N ILE A 29 -1.13 2.46 5.95
CA ILE A 29 -0.36 2.94 4.78
C ILE A 29 -1.10 4.10 4.11
N ALA A 30 -2.42 4.01 3.93
CA ALA A 30 -3.22 5.09 3.37
C ALA A 30 -3.20 6.34 4.26
N ALA A 31 -3.22 6.19 5.58
CA ALA A 31 -3.11 7.29 6.53
C ALA A 31 -1.71 7.95 6.56
N LYS A 32 -0.66 7.23 6.10
CA LYS A 32 0.71 7.77 5.94
C LYS A 32 0.85 8.64 4.69
N ALA A 33 0.05 8.39 3.66
CA ALA A 33 0.15 9.10 2.39
C ALA A 33 -0.18 10.60 2.54
N GLU A 34 0.63 11.45 1.92
CA GLU A 34 0.36 12.88 1.83
C GLU A 34 -0.54 13.21 0.64
N GLY A 35 -0.97 14.47 0.53
CA GLY A 35 -1.97 14.90 -0.46
C GLY A 35 -1.57 14.57 -1.90
N GLY A 36 -2.27 13.61 -2.52
CA GLY A 36 -2.07 13.19 -3.90
C GLY A 36 -1.13 11.99 -4.09
N GLU A 37 -0.49 11.53 -3.02
CA GLU A 37 0.32 10.30 -3.04
C GLU A 37 -0.58 9.06 -3.04
N ILE A 38 -0.12 8.01 -3.71
CA ILE A 38 -0.69 6.66 -3.61
C ILE A 38 0.42 5.78 -3.07
N LEU A 39 0.30 5.35 -1.82
CA LEU A 39 1.26 4.44 -1.20
C LEU A 39 0.76 2.99 -1.26
N VAL A 40 1.67 2.07 -1.57
CA VAL A 40 1.40 0.62 -1.63
C VAL A 40 2.49 -0.15 -0.90
N ALA A 41 2.15 -1.32 -0.35
CA ALA A 41 3.12 -2.25 0.20
C ALA A 41 3.88 -2.99 -0.92
N ASP A 42 5.04 -3.57 -0.59
CA ASP A 42 5.83 -4.37 -1.53
C ASP A 42 5.04 -5.54 -2.16
N THR A 43 4.14 -6.16 -1.40
CA THR A 43 3.26 -7.24 -1.88
C THR A 43 2.38 -6.78 -3.05
N VAL A 44 1.77 -5.60 -2.93
CA VAL A 44 0.93 -5.00 -4.01
C VAL A 44 1.79 -4.62 -5.20
N ARG A 45 3.00 -4.06 -4.98
CA ARG A 45 3.96 -3.77 -6.05
C ARG A 45 4.30 -5.04 -6.85
N GLY A 46 4.53 -6.16 -6.16
CA GLY A 46 4.80 -7.46 -6.77
C GLY A 46 3.66 -7.93 -7.69
N LEU A 47 2.41 -7.79 -7.26
CA LEU A 47 1.22 -8.12 -8.05
C LEU A 47 1.02 -7.22 -9.28
N CYS A 48 1.57 -6.01 -9.24
CA CYS A 48 1.55 -5.06 -10.35
C CYS A 48 2.76 -5.19 -11.30
N SER A 49 3.68 -6.11 -11.04
CA SER A 49 4.87 -6.32 -11.88
C SER A 49 4.47 -6.59 -13.34
N GLY A 50 5.16 -5.94 -14.28
CA GLY A 50 4.89 -6.06 -15.72
C GLY A 50 3.73 -5.23 -16.26
N LYS A 51 2.98 -4.50 -15.41
CA LYS A 51 1.81 -3.70 -15.83
C LYS A 51 2.11 -2.23 -16.20
N GLY A 52 3.39 -1.85 -16.28
CA GLY A 52 3.82 -0.50 -16.70
C GLY A 52 3.70 0.59 -15.63
N PHE A 53 3.42 0.24 -14.38
CA PHE A 53 3.44 1.18 -13.27
C PHE A 53 4.88 1.52 -12.84
N LEU A 54 5.11 2.80 -12.54
CA LEU A 54 6.34 3.27 -11.92
C LEU A 54 6.14 3.41 -10.41
N PHE A 55 7.12 2.95 -9.65
CA PHE A 55 7.10 2.96 -8.19
C PHE A 55 8.35 3.70 -7.68
N ALA A 56 8.16 4.64 -6.76
CA ALA A 56 9.25 5.27 -6.02
C ALA A 56 9.33 4.67 -4.61
N ASP A 57 10.51 4.18 -4.21
CA ASP A 57 10.72 3.65 -2.85
C ASP A 57 10.58 4.78 -1.81
N ARG A 58 9.77 4.56 -0.78
CA ARG A 58 9.55 5.49 0.34
C ARG A 58 10.09 4.93 1.66
N GLY A 59 10.80 3.82 1.61
CA GLY A 59 11.47 3.17 2.73
C GLY A 59 10.56 2.24 3.53
N GLU A 60 11.04 1.89 4.72
CA GLU A 60 10.31 1.05 5.65
C GLU A 60 9.35 1.86 6.53
N PHE A 61 8.20 1.26 6.82
CA PHE A 61 7.15 1.81 7.65
C PHE A 61 6.71 0.76 8.67
N VAL A 62 6.87 1.08 9.96
CA VAL A 62 6.31 0.29 11.06
C VAL A 62 4.91 0.79 11.32
N ALA A 63 3.91 -0.01 10.93
CA ALA A 63 2.51 0.32 11.15
C ALA A 63 2.15 0.12 12.63
N LYS A 64 1.39 1.05 13.21
CA LYS A 64 0.94 0.92 14.61
C LYS A 64 0.15 -0.39 14.79
N GLY A 65 0.63 -1.23 15.71
CA GLY A 65 0.05 -2.55 16.01
C GLY A 65 0.71 -3.71 15.25
N PHE A 66 1.77 -3.44 14.49
CA PHE A 66 2.59 -4.44 13.78
C PHE A 66 4.04 -4.29 14.25
N GLU A 67 4.71 -5.41 14.49
CA GLU A 67 6.11 -5.43 14.91
C GLU A 67 7.05 -5.39 13.70
N ASP A 68 6.67 -6.05 12.61
CA ASP A 68 7.47 -6.12 11.40
C ASP A 68 7.31 -4.85 10.53
N PRO A 69 8.41 -4.20 10.14
CA PRO A 69 8.36 -3.10 9.19
C PRO A 69 7.91 -3.58 7.81
N VAL A 70 7.08 -2.78 7.14
CA VAL A 70 6.72 -3.00 5.74
C VAL A 70 7.37 -1.96 4.86
N ARG A 71 7.95 -2.38 3.74
CA ARG A 71 8.46 -1.46 2.72
C ARG A 71 7.28 -0.87 1.94
N VAL A 72 7.27 0.45 1.80
CA VAL A 72 6.21 1.20 1.11
C VAL A 72 6.76 1.91 -0.12
N TYR A 73 5.93 1.94 -1.16
CA TYR A 73 6.25 2.55 -2.44
C TYR A 73 5.17 3.55 -2.83
N GLU A 74 5.57 4.66 -3.43
CA GLU A 74 4.67 5.62 -4.07
C GLU A 74 4.43 5.20 -5.52
N VAL A 75 3.17 5.04 -5.92
CA VAL A 75 2.79 4.81 -7.32
C VAL A 75 2.81 6.14 -8.07
N ARG A 76 3.63 6.24 -9.12
CA ARG A 76 3.61 7.37 -10.05
C ARG A 76 2.49 7.15 -11.06
N TRP A 77 1.32 7.71 -10.75
CA TRP A 77 0.09 7.56 -11.56
C TRP A 77 -0.25 8.78 -12.41
N ARG A 78 0.50 9.88 -12.24
CA ARG A 78 0.42 11.07 -13.07
C ARG A 78 1.76 11.29 -13.75
N ASP A 79 1.71 11.49 -15.06
CA ASP A 79 2.75 12.21 -15.76
C ASP A 79 2.73 13.65 -15.25
N GLY A 80 3.87 14.15 -14.81
CA GLY A 80 4.06 15.59 -14.61
C GLY A 80 4.08 16.31 -15.95
#